data_AF-A0A1E3LWB1-F1
#
_entry.id   AF-A0A1E3LWB1-F1
#
_cell.length_a   1.000
_cell.length_b   1.000
_cell.length_c   1.000
_cell.angle_alpha   90.00
_cell.angle_beta   90.00
_cell.angle_gamma   90.00
#
_symmetry.space_group_name_H-M   'P 1'
#
loop_
_entity.id
_entity.type
_entity.pdbx_description
1 polymer ?
#
loop_
_entity_poly.entity_id
_entity_poly.type
_entity_poly.pdbx_seq_one_letter_code
_entity_poly.pdbx_strand_id
1 'polypeptide(L)'
;MAIEIILGLPHLANGPILQRAVALQAPVLISANCLSRWRKADGWREWSGWRTGTLANARPLASVDLDSAGYTMMVRYGGLPWSIADYMALAASWPFRRFSSVDYCCEEGVAHDREEVLDRIARTTATNRECFARAGDLGIRDRLMPVLQGRVPDDYDRSLDAIGGLILPGAIVGIGSMCRRPVHGREGLIAVVERLTRILPIGVKAHLFGVKGDALPYLTPFARWIASIDSQGWGVGVRQHALKHRIAKTDALAADFMERWYRTQCARTLEPPRHMSEAASPSPPPPTADPWECAIAQARGEIRALIESDDLDHDEITTGWIEQWAAEIYADAA
;
A
#
# COMPACT_ATOMS: atom_id res chain seq x y z
N MET A 1 20.10 -3.66 -13.58
CA MET A 1 19.21 -2.51 -13.29
C MET A 1 19.15 -2.35 -11.78
N ALA A 2 19.28 -1.13 -11.25
CA ALA A 2 19.16 -0.86 -9.83
C ALA A 2 17.71 -0.56 -9.44
N ILE A 3 17.33 -0.85 -8.20
CA ILE A 3 16.02 -0.52 -7.64
C ILE A 3 15.96 1.00 -7.44
N GLU A 4 14.94 1.67 -8.01
CA GLU A 4 14.76 3.11 -7.82
C GLU A 4 14.30 3.41 -6.38
N ILE A 5 14.95 4.37 -5.73
CA ILE A 5 14.56 4.87 -4.41
C ILE A 5 13.64 6.07 -4.59
N ILE A 6 12.42 5.97 -4.07
CA ILE A 6 11.42 7.03 -4.11
C ILE A 6 11.30 7.68 -2.75
N LEU A 7 11.36 9.01 -2.74
CA LEU A 7 11.35 9.80 -1.53
C LEU A 7 9.92 10.13 -1.09
N GLY A 8 9.47 9.58 0.04
CA GLY A 8 8.17 9.93 0.60
C GLY A 8 8.18 11.35 1.18
N LEU A 9 7.31 12.24 0.68
CA LEU A 9 7.16 13.61 1.20
C LEU A 9 5.87 13.75 2.03
N PRO A 10 5.92 14.42 3.19
CA PRO A 10 4.76 14.62 4.05
C PRO A 10 3.79 15.70 3.54
N HIS A 11 4.25 16.59 2.66
CA HIS A 11 3.46 17.66 2.05
C HIS A 11 4.21 18.28 0.85
N LEU A 12 3.49 19.06 0.06
CA LEU A 12 4.01 19.86 -1.05
C LEU A 12 4.06 21.37 -0.75
N ALA A 13 4.05 21.77 0.53
CA ALA A 13 4.22 23.18 0.90
C ALA A 13 5.61 23.69 0.45
N ASN A 14 5.65 24.93 -0.04
CA ASN A 14 6.91 25.60 -0.36
C ASN A 14 7.77 25.74 0.91
N GLY A 15 8.99 25.22 0.87
CA GLY A 15 9.88 25.22 2.03
C GLY A 15 11.06 24.28 1.87
N PRO A 16 11.88 24.13 2.94
CA PRO A 16 13.14 23.40 2.89
C PRO A 16 13.03 21.96 2.42
N ILE A 17 11.98 21.22 2.84
CA ILE A 17 11.76 19.83 2.43
C ILE A 17 11.59 19.74 0.91
N LEU A 18 10.66 20.51 0.35
CA LEU A 18 10.39 20.51 -1.08
C LEU A 18 11.62 20.96 -1.89
N GLN A 19 12.26 22.06 -1.46
CA GLN A 19 13.47 22.58 -2.12
C GLN A 19 14.60 21.55 -2.13
N ARG A 20 14.78 20.80 -1.04
CA ARG A 20 15.80 19.76 -0.96
C ARG A 20 15.47 18.58 -1.88
N ALA A 21 14.20 18.17 -1.98
CA ALA A 21 13.78 17.12 -2.90
C ALA A 21 14.06 17.52 -4.37
N VAL A 22 13.76 18.78 -4.73
CA VAL A 22 14.09 19.35 -6.05
C VAL A 22 15.61 19.33 -6.29
N ALA A 23 16.40 19.81 -5.35
CA ALA A 23 17.86 19.84 -5.48
C ALA A 23 18.48 18.44 -5.65
N LEU A 24 17.91 17.43 -5.01
CA LEU A 24 18.33 16.03 -5.13
C LEU A 24 17.92 15.38 -6.45
N GLN A 25 17.00 15.99 -7.21
CA GLN A 25 16.35 15.37 -8.38
C GLN A 25 15.79 13.98 -8.05
N ALA A 26 15.31 13.81 -6.82
CA ALA A 26 14.74 12.54 -6.37
C ALA A 26 13.33 12.37 -6.95
N PRO A 27 12.97 11.17 -7.46
CA PRO A 27 11.56 10.84 -7.65
C PRO A 27 10.88 10.85 -6.27
N VAL A 28 9.66 11.37 -6.19
CA VAL A 28 8.93 11.48 -4.93
C VAL A 28 7.63 10.72 -4.96
N LEU A 29 7.17 10.32 -3.77
CA LEU A 29 5.83 9.80 -3.56
C LEU A 29 5.15 10.66 -2.49
N ILE A 30 3.88 10.98 -2.73
CA ILE A 30 3.02 11.62 -1.75
C ILE A 30 1.81 10.74 -1.49
N SER A 31 1.35 10.73 -0.24
CA SER A 31 0.08 10.12 0.12
C SER A 31 -1.06 11.08 -0.19
N ALA A 32 -2.19 10.60 -0.73
CA ALA A 32 -3.37 11.43 -1.01
C ALA A 32 -3.80 12.27 0.20
N ASN A 33 -3.66 11.71 1.40
CA ASN A 33 -3.98 12.40 2.64
C ASN A 33 -3.17 13.70 2.87
N CYS A 34 -1.97 13.85 2.26
CA CYS A 34 -1.21 15.10 2.34
C CYS A 34 -1.92 16.27 1.66
N LEU A 35 -2.89 15.99 0.79
CA LEU A 35 -3.71 16.96 0.08
C LEU A 35 -5.10 17.13 0.72
N SER A 36 -5.43 16.39 1.79
CA SER A 36 -6.75 16.49 2.42
C SER A 36 -7.01 17.87 3.05
N ARG A 37 -8.23 18.38 2.85
CA ARG A 37 -8.79 19.50 3.62
C ARG A 37 -9.66 18.93 4.73
N TRP A 38 -9.35 19.34 5.95
CA TRP A 38 -10.12 18.97 7.13
C TRP A 38 -10.82 20.20 7.69
N ARG A 39 -12.11 20.09 7.97
CA ARG A 39 -12.87 21.06 8.78
C ARG A 39 -13.05 20.50 10.19
N LYS A 40 -13.23 21.40 11.15
CA LYS A 40 -13.71 21.03 12.48
C LYS A 40 -15.21 21.29 12.49
N ALA A 41 -15.99 20.22 12.53
CA ALA A 41 -17.44 20.28 12.73
C ALA A 41 -17.72 19.57 14.06
N ASP A 42 -18.33 20.28 15.01
CA ASP A 42 -18.84 19.72 16.28
C ASP A 42 -17.84 18.81 17.04
N GLY A 43 -16.57 19.22 17.10
CA GLY A 43 -15.51 18.49 17.81
C GLY A 43 -14.84 17.37 17.00
N TRP A 44 -15.39 16.99 15.85
CA TRP A 44 -14.85 15.96 14.97
C TRP A 44 -14.18 16.56 13.73
N ARG A 45 -13.24 15.80 13.16
CA ARG A 45 -12.57 16.16 11.90
C ARG A 45 -13.35 15.57 10.74
N GLU A 46 -13.88 16.45 9.91
CA GLU A 46 -14.61 16.07 8.70
C GLU A 46 -13.74 16.38 7.46
N TRP A 47 -13.64 15.43 6.54
CA TRP A 47 -12.98 15.65 5.26
C TRP A 47 -13.85 16.55 4.38
N SER A 48 -13.23 17.51 3.68
CA SER A 48 -13.94 18.58 2.96
C SER A 48 -13.35 18.86 1.58
N GLY A 49 -12.73 17.86 0.97
CA GLY A 49 -12.11 17.94 -0.36
C GLY A 49 -10.59 18.02 -0.36
N TRP A 50 -10.03 18.19 -1.55
CA TRP A 50 -8.58 18.25 -1.80
C TRP A 50 -8.01 19.67 -1.85
N ARG A 51 -6.73 19.82 -1.52
CA ARG A 51 -5.92 21.04 -1.66
C ARG A 51 -5.11 20.99 -2.97
N THR A 52 -5.76 20.77 -4.10
CA THR A 52 -5.07 20.59 -5.40
C THR A 52 -4.18 21.77 -5.79
N GLY A 53 -4.46 22.99 -5.30
CA GLY A 53 -3.61 24.15 -5.54
C GLY A 53 -2.14 23.99 -5.11
N THR A 54 -1.83 23.13 -4.13
CA THR A 54 -0.43 22.87 -3.72
C THR A 54 0.34 22.00 -4.71
N LEU A 55 -0.35 21.30 -5.63
CA LEU A 55 0.29 20.51 -6.69
C LEU A 55 1.12 21.38 -7.64
N ALA A 56 0.79 22.66 -7.79
CA ALA A 56 1.60 23.60 -8.57
C ALA A 56 3.06 23.68 -8.07
N ASN A 57 3.30 23.47 -6.79
CA ASN A 57 4.65 23.46 -6.21
C ASN A 57 5.46 22.22 -6.61
N ALA A 58 4.81 21.19 -7.16
CA ALA A 58 5.45 19.95 -7.56
C ALA A 58 6.10 20.00 -8.96
N ARG A 59 5.84 21.05 -9.76
CA ARG A 59 6.41 21.24 -11.11
C ARG A 59 7.94 21.05 -11.22
N PRO A 60 8.77 21.56 -10.29
CA PRO A 60 10.22 21.41 -10.40
C PRO A 60 10.74 20.04 -9.92
N LEU A 61 9.88 19.14 -9.43
CA LEU A 61 10.30 17.80 -9.02
C LEU A 61 10.54 16.91 -10.24
N ALA A 62 11.47 15.95 -10.11
CA ALA A 62 11.81 15.03 -11.20
C ALA A 62 10.62 14.16 -11.63
N SER A 63 9.86 13.65 -10.65
CA SER A 63 8.58 12.97 -10.86
C SER A 63 7.82 12.86 -9.53
N VAL A 64 6.50 12.65 -9.62
CA VAL A 64 5.62 12.51 -8.46
C VAL A 64 4.71 11.31 -8.66
N ASP A 65 4.79 10.35 -7.76
CA ASP A 65 3.83 9.26 -7.63
C ASP A 65 2.81 9.57 -6.52
N LEU A 66 1.59 9.05 -6.65
CA LEU A 66 0.51 9.22 -5.69
C LEU A 66 0.14 7.89 -5.03
N ASP A 67 0.28 7.81 -3.71
CA ASP A 67 -0.24 6.74 -2.87
C ASP A 67 -1.70 7.04 -2.44
N SER A 68 -2.54 6.01 -2.38
CA SER A 68 -3.96 6.10 -2.01
C SER A 68 -4.20 6.54 -0.56
N ALA A 69 -3.18 6.41 0.30
CA ALA A 69 -3.24 6.59 1.74
C ALA A 69 -3.91 5.45 2.53
N GLY A 70 -4.18 4.28 1.93
CA GLY A 70 -4.90 3.15 2.54
C GLY A 70 -4.48 2.89 4.00
N TYR A 71 -3.18 2.66 4.25
CA TYR A 71 -2.67 2.44 5.61
C TYR A 71 -2.92 3.61 6.57
N THR A 72 -2.63 4.84 6.14
CA THR A 72 -2.77 6.02 7.00
C THR A 72 -4.23 6.23 7.39
N MET A 73 -5.15 5.96 6.47
CA MET A 73 -6.57 6.17 6.69
C MET A 73 -7.15 5.15 7.65
N MET A 74 -6.81 3.87 7.50
CA MET A 74 -7.20 2.82 8.45
C MET A 74 -6.70 3.12 9.86
N VAL A 75 -5.41 3.46 10.02
CA VAL A 75 -4.80 3.68 11.35
C VAL A 75 -5.30 4.97 12.03
N ARG A 76 -5.60 6.03 11.27
CA ARG A 76 -5.94 7.35 11.85
C ARG A 76 -7.44 7.60 11.95
N TYR A 77 -8.22 7.01 11.06
CA TYR A 77 -9.63 7.35 10.88
C TYR A 77 -10.55 6.12 10.82
N GLY A 78 -10.01 4.90 10.85
CA GLY A 78 -10.79 3.66 10.81
C GLY A 78 -11.36 3.31 9.43
N GLY A 79 -11.09 4.14 8.42
CA GLY A 79 -11.66 4.00 7.08
C GLY A 79 -11.25 5.16 6.18
N LEU A 80 -11.66 5.09 4.91
CA LEU A 80 -11.46 6.17 3.95
C LEU A 80 -12.55 7.24 4.17
N PRO A 81 -12.19 8.51 4.37
CA PRO A 81 -13.14 9.60 4.59
C PRO A 81 -13.55 10.28 3.27
N TRP A 82 -13.13 9.73 2.12
CA TRP A 82 -13.45 10.18 0.78
C TRP A 82 -13.82 8.97 -0.07
N SER A 83 -14.64 9.19 -1.09
CA SER A 83 -15.01 8.12 -2.02
C SER A 83 -13.85 7.77 -2.97
N ILE A 84 -13.93 6.59 -3.60
CA ILE A 84 -12.99 6.23 -4.68
C ILE A 84 -13.13 7.22 -5.85
N ALA A 85 -14.34 7.71 -6.15
CA ALA A 85 -14.54 8.76 -7.15
C ALA A 85 -13.76 10.05 -6.82
N ASP A 86 -13.78 10.51 -5.57
CA ASP A 86 -13.02 11.68 -5.12
C ASP A 86 -11.51 11.47 -5.26
N TYR A 87 -11.02 10.27 -4.91
CA TYR A 87 -9.61 9.91 -5.08
C TYR A 87 -9.20 9.88 -6.56
N MET A 88 -10.03 9.29 -7.42
CA MET A 88 -9.75 9.22 -8.85
C MET A 88 -9.79 10.59 -9.53
N ALA A 89 -10.67 11.50 -9.08
CA ALA A 89 -10.66 12.89 -9.50
C ALA A 89 -9.35 13.61 -9.12
N LEU A 90 -8.80 13.32 -7.93
CA LEU A 90 -7.48 13.79 -7.54
C LEU A 90 -6.39 13.22 -8.47
N ALA A 91 -6.38 11.92 -8.72
CA ALA A 91 -5.39 11.26 -9.60
C ALA A 91 -5.42 11.82 -11.04
N ALA A 92 -6.59 12.23 -11.54
CA ALA A 92 -6.75 12.89 -12.83
C ALA A 92 -6.33 14.38 -12.82
N SER A 93 -6.35 15.04 -11.66
CA SER A 93 -6.10 16.49 -11.56
C SER A 93 -4.64 16.91 -11.81
N TRP A 94 -3.71 15.96 -11.87
CA TRP A 94 -2.29 16.21 -12.09
C TRP A 94 -1.63 15.06 -12.86
N PRO A 95 -0.61 15.35 -13.69
CA PRO A 95 0.19 14.33 -14.37
C PRO A 95 1.16 13.63 -13.39
N PHE A 96 0.63 12.97 -12.36
CA PHE A 96 1.39 12.01 -11.56
C PHE A 96 2.03 10.97 -12.49
N ARG A 97 3.29 10.61 -12.24
CA ARG A 97 4.00 9.57 -12.98
C ARG A 97 3.26 8.24 -12.84
N ARG A 98 2.82 7.91 -11.63
CA ARG A 98 1.92 6.79 -11.32
C ARG A 98 0.98 7.16 -10.17
N PHE A 99 -0.13 6.45 -10.05
CA PHE A 99 -0.96 6.49 -8.86
C PHE A 99 -1.44 5.08 -8.51
N SER A 100 -1.49 4.75 -7.22
CA SER A 100 -1.94 3.43 -6.79
C SER A 100 -3.45 3.29 -6.84
N SER A 101 -3.95 2.06 -6.98
CA SER A 101 -5.33 1.79 -6.55
C SER A 101 -5.48 2.10 -5.06
N VAL A 102 -6.72 2.37 -4.65
CA VAL A 102 -7.11 2.32 -3.23
C VAL A 102 -6.95 0.90 -2.73
N ASP A 103 -6.42 0.72 -1.53
CA ASP A 103 -6.11 -0.59 -0.97
C ASP A 103 -6.39 -0.66 0.55
N TYR A 104 -6.60 -1.88 1.02
CA TYR A 104 -6.85 -2.20 2.43
C TYR A 104 -5.68 -2.99 2.98
N CYS A 105 -4.89 -2.35 3.84
CA CYS A 105 -3.61 -2.84 4.29
C CYS A 105 -3.73 -3.99 5.32
N CYS A 106 -2.94 -5.05 5.15
CA CYS A 106 -2.98 -6.30 5.92
C CYS A 106 -1.88 -6.40 7.00
N GLU A 107 -1.23 -5.31 7.41
CA GLU A 107 -0.24 -5.34 8.49
C GLU A 107 -0.86 -5.78 9.82
N GLU A 108 -0.07 -6.42 10.68
CA GLU A 108 -0.48 -6.93 12.00
C GLU A 108 -1.13 -5.86 12.90
N GLY A 109 -0.73 -4.59 12.76
CA GLY A 109 -1.34 -3.50 13.52
C GLY A 109 -2.75 -3.11 13.07
N VAL A 110 -3.23 -3.67 11.96
CA VAL A 110 -4.48 -3.27 11.29
C VAL A 110 -5.40 -4.47 11.00
N ALA A 111 -4.83 -5.63 10.65
CA ALA A 111 -5.55 -6.90 10.55
C ALA A 111 -5.07 -7.83 11.67
N HIS A 112 -5.91 -8.22 12.62
CA HIS A 112 -5.45 -8.95 13.81
C HIS A 112 -5.45 -10.46 13.60
N ASP A 113 -6.30 -10.96 12.70
CA ASP A 113 -6.43 -12.38 12.41
C ASP A 113 -6.41 -12.69 10.90
N ARG A 114 -6.53 -13.98 10.58
CA ARG A 114 -6.49 -14.47 9.21
C ARG A 114 -7.70 -14.03 8.39
N GLU A 115 -8.88 -13.96 9.02
CA GLU A 115 -10.13 -13.61 8.35
C GLU A 115 -10.15 -12.12 7.98
N GLU A 116 -9.62 -11.26 8.84
CA GLU A 116 -9.42 -9.84 8.52
C GLU A 116 -8.41 -9.63 7.39
N VAL A 117 -7.33 -10.42 7.33
CA VAL A 117 -6.41 -10.36 6.19
C VAL A 117 -7.14 -10.71 4.89
N LEU A 118 -7.93 -11.78 4.90
CA LEU A 118 -8.70 -12.21 3.72
C LEU A 118 -9.77 -11.20 3.30
N ASP A 119 -10.50 -10.64 4.25
CA ASP A 119 -11.46 -9.57 4.00
C ASP A 119 -10.80 -8.36 3.31
N ARG A 120 -9.65 -7.93 3.82
CA ARG A 120 -8.91 -6.80 3.24
C ARG A 120 -8.36 -7.08 1.84
N ILE A 121 -7.99 -8.32 1.54
CA ILE A 121 -7.62 -8.73 0.17
C ILE A 121 -8.84 -8.64 -0.77
N ALA A 122 -10.01 -9.08 -0.33
CA ALA A 122 -11.25 -8.98 -1.09
C ALA A 122 -11.63 -7.51 -1.34
N ARG A 123 -11.60 -6.67 -0.31
CA ARG A 123 -11.83 -5.21 -0.43
C ARG A 123 -10.85 -4.56 -1.40
N THR A 124 -9.57 -4.91 -1.31
CA THR A 124 -8.54 -4.41 -2.24
C THR A 124 -8.79 -4.88 -3.68
N THR A 125 -9.35 -6.07 -3.87
CA THR A 125 -9.74 -6.57 -5.20
C THR A 125 -10.87 -5.71 -5.79
N ALA A 126 -11.92 -5.46 -5.00
CA ALA A 126 -13.04 -4.60 -5.40
C ALA A 126 -12.56 -3.18 -5.76
N THR A 127 -11.75 -2.57 -4.90
CA THR A 127 -11.23 -1.22 -5.15
C THR A 127 -10.25 -1.16 -6.32
N ASN A 128 -9.48 -2.22 -6.60
CA ASN A 128 -8.69 -2.30 -7.83
C ASN A 128 -9.59 -2.28 -9.08
N ARG A 129 -10.70 -3.05 -9.08
CA ARG A 129 -11.66 -3.08 -10.21
C ARG A 129 -12.29 -1.71 -10.43
N GLU A 130 -12.76 -1.06 -9.35
CA GLU A 130 -13.36 0.26 -9.43
C GLU A 130 -12.34 1.33 -9.89
N CYS A 131 -11.14 1.35 -9.32
CA CYS A 131 -10.07 2.26 -9.75
C CYS A 131 -9.71 2.04 -11.22
N PHE A 132 -9.64 0.79 -11.70
CA PHE A 132 -9.36 0.46 -13.10
C PHE A 132 -10.46 0.93 -14.06
N ALA A 133 -11.73 0.72 -13.70
CA ALA A 133 -12.88 1.19 -14.47
C ALA A 133 -12.83 2.73 -14.61
N ARG A 134 -12.77 3.44 -13.47
CA ARG A 134 -12.73 4.91 -13.42
C ARG A 134 -11.49 5.50 -14.10
N ALA A 135 -10.33 4.86 -13.96
CA ALA A 135 -9.12 5.28 -14.68
C ALA A 135 -9.33 5.21 -16.21
N GLY A 136 -10.18 4.30 -16.68
CA GLY A 136 -10.59 4.21 -18.08
C GLY A 136 -11.40 5.41 -18.53
N ASP A 137 -12.45 5.70 -17.78
CA ASP A 137 -13.34 6.84 -18.07
C ASP A 137 -12.58 8.17 -18.04
N LEU A 138 -11.58 8.27 -17.16
CA LEU A 138 -10.72 9.45 -17.03
C LEU A 138 -9.55 9.46 -18.03
N GLY A 139 -9.31 8.39 -18.79
CA GLY A 139 -8.22 8.29 -19.75
C GLY A 139 -6.81 8.25 -19.13
N ILE A 140 -6.67 7.65 -17.94
CA ILE A 140 -5.43 7.64 -17.14
C ILE A 140 -4.98 6.23 -16.70
N ARG A 141 -5.51 5.16 -17.33
CA ARG A 141 -5.19 3.75 -17.00
C ARG A 141 -3.69 3.43 -17.11
N ASP A 142 -2.99 4.06 -18.04
CA ASP A 142 -1.55 3.87 -18.27
C ASP A 142 -0.69 4.27 -17.05
N ARG A 143 -1.24 5.08 -16.14
CA ARG A 143 -0.58 5.56 -14.92
C ARG A 143 -1.05 4.82 -13.66
N LEU A 144 -2.09 3.98 -13.78
CA LEU A 144 -2.61 3.22 -12.66
C LEU A 144 -1.62 2.12 -12.26
N MET A 145 -1.40 2.00 -10.97
CA MET A 145 -0.62 0.95 -10.33
C MET A 145 -1.55 0.11 -9.45
N PRO A 146 -2.10 -1.01 -9.98
CA PRO A 146 -2.90 -1.94 -9.19
C PRO A 146 -2.11 -2.44 -7.97
N VAL A 147 -2.79 -2.63 -6.84
CA VAL A 147 -2.13 -3.02 -5.58
C VAL A 147 -2.46 -4.46 -5.23
N LEU A 148 -1.42 -5.28 -5.00
CA LEU A 148 -1.53 -6.59 -4.38
C LEU A 148 -1.41 -6.46 -2.86
N GLN A 149 -2.31 -7.10 -2.12
CA GLN A 149 -2.33 -7.10 -0.65
C GLN A 149 -2.18 -8.52 -0.09
N GLY A 150 -1.67 -8.62 1.13
CA GLY A 150 -1.46 -9.91 1.78
C GLY A 150 -0.51 -9.90 2.98
N ARG A 151 -0.60 -10.94 3.82
CA ARG A 151 0.30 -11.16 4.96
C ARG A 151 1.35 -12.23 4.65
N VAL A 152 0.96 -13.37 4.11
CA VAL A 152 1.86 -14.47 3.73
C VAL A 152 2.06 -14.51 2.21
N PRO A 153 3.09 -15.18 1.68
CA PRO A 153 3.30 -15.31 0.23
C PRO A 153 2.05 -15.73 -0.56
N ASP A 154 1.31 -16.75 -0.10
CA ASP A 154 0.11 -17.26 -0.78
C ASP A 154 -1.04 -16.25 -0.88
N ASP A 155 -1.05 -15.22 -0.03
CA ASP A 155 -2.03 -14.13 -0.16
C ASP A 155 -1.80 -13.32 -1.44
N TYR A 156 -0.54 -13.18 -1.87
CA TYR A 156 -0.19 -12.43 -3.05
C TYR A 156 -0.51 -13.21 -4.33
N ASP A 157 -0.48 -14.54 -4.28
CA ASP A 157 -1.05 -15.40 -5.32
C ASP A 157 -2.54 -15.13 -5.47
N ARG A 158 -3.29 -15.22 -4.35
CA ARG A 158 -4.73 -14.98 -4.34
C ARG A 158 -5.07 -13.58 -4.86
N SER A 159 -4.35 -12.57 -4.39
CA SER A 159 -4.55 -11.19 -4.81
C SER A 159 -4.24 -11.03 -6.30
N LEU A 160 -3.19 -11.67 -6.82
CA LEU A 160 -2.84 -11.62 -8.23
C LEU A 160 -3.86 -12.33 -9.12
N ASP A 161 -4.33 -13.52 -8.72
CA ASP A 161 -5.36 -14.27 -9.44
C ASP A 161 -6.65 -13.43 -9.57
N ALA A 162 -7.01 -12.69 -8.52
CA ALA A 162 -8.23 -11.90 -8.48
C ALA A 162 -8.20 -10.63 -9.37
N ILE A 163 -7.02 -10.06 -9.62
CA ILE A 163 -6.85 -8.81 -10.38
C ILE A 163 -5.96 -8.93 -11.62
N GLY A 164 -5.48 -10.12 -11.97
CA GLY A 164 -4.48 -10.31 -13.03
C GLY A 164 -4.92 -9.75 -14.38
N GLY A 165 -6.22 -9.82 -14.69
CA GLY A 165 -6.81 -9.22 -15.90
C GLY A 165 -6.79 -7.68 -15.95
N LEU A 166 -6.52 -7.02 -14.82
CA LEU A 166 -6.40 -5.54 -14.72
C LEU A 166 -4.96 -5.06 -14.92
N ILE A 167 -3.97 -5.95 -14.91
CA ILE A 167 -2.56 -5.58 -15.00
C ILE A 167 -2.19 -5.40 -16.47
N LEU A 168 -1.98 -4.14 -16.87
CA LEU A 168 -1.57 -3.81 -18.23
C LEU A 168 -0.14 -4.30 -18.53
N PRO A 169 0.19 -4.66 -19.78
CA PRO A 169 1.55 -5.02 -20.16
C PRO A 169 2.56 -3.92 -19.81
N GLY A 170 3.66 -4.31 -19.14
CA GLY A 170 4.70 -3.37 -18.72
C GLY A 170 4.31 -2.47 -17.54
N ALA A 171 3.12 -2.64 -16.96
CA ALA A 171 2.70 -1.90 -15.78
C ALA A 171 3.60 -2.21 -14.58
N ILE A 172 3.58 -1.27 -13.64
CA ILE A 172 4.13 -1.49 -12.31
C ILE A 172 2.96 -1.82 -11.38
N VAL A 173 3.11 -2.88 -10.58
CA VAL A 173 2.14 -3.26 -9.56
C VAL A 173 2.65 -2.82 -8.19
N GLY A 174 1.77 -2.24 -7.38
CA GLY A 174 2.04 -1.90 -6.00
C GLY A 174 1.97 -3.15 -5.12
N ILE A 175 2.91 -3.31 -4.21
CA ILE A 175 2.92 -4.41 -3.25
C ILE A 175 2.72 -3.81 -1.87
N GLY A 176 1.50 -3.97 -1.35
CA GLY A 176 1.08 -3.46 -0.06
C GLY A 176 1.63 -4.26 1.12
N SER A 177 1.34 -3.81 2.34
CA SER A 177 1.73 -4.50 3.58
C SER A 177 3.23 -4.76 3.75
N MET A 178 4.08 -3.99 3.08
CA MET A 178 5.54 -4.07 3.18
C MET A 178 6.10 -3.16 4.29
N CYS A 179 5.34 -2.13 4.68
CA CYS A 179 5.73 -1.22 5.74
C CYS A 179 5.86 -1.96 7.08
N ARG A 180 6.98 -1.72 7.79
CA ARG A 180 7.32 -2.37 9.08
C ARG A 180 7.48 -3.90 9.06
N ARG A 181 7.24 -4.54 7.92
CA ARG A 181 7.45 -5.98 7.75
C ARG A 181 8.90 -6.36 8.11
N PRO A 182 9.12 -7.43 8.89
CA PRO A 182 10.46 -7.96 9.11
C PRO A 182 11.11 -8.34 7.77
N VAL A 183 12.43 -8.20 7.67
CA VAL A 183 13.15 -8.64 6.44
C VAL A 183 13.03 -10.15 6.28
N HIS A 184 13.09 -10.88 7.41
CA HIS A 184 13.19 -12.33 7.49
C HIS A 184 11.91 -12.96 8.02
N GLY A 185 11.82 -14.29 7.90
CA GLY A 185 10.71 -15.10 8.41
C GLY A 185 9.66 -15.42 7.35
N ARG A 186 8.66 -16.23 7.73
CA ARG A 186 7.62 -16.74 6.81
C ARG A 186 6.74 -15.63 6.22
N GLU A 187 6.48 -14.60 7.01
CA GLU A 187 5.78 -13.37 6.60
C GLU A 187 6.78 -12.26 6.26
N GLY A 188 8.06 -12.59 6.17
CA GLY A 188 9.12 -11.64 5.91
C GLY A 188 9.01 -11.06 4.51
N LEU A 189 9.57 -9.86 4.34
CA LEU A 189 9.61 -9.15 3.08
C LEU A 189 10.26 -10.00 1.97
N ILE A 190 11.34 -10.72 2.28
CA ILE A 190 12.02 -11.56 1.29
C ILE A 190 11.17 -12.76 0.86
N ALA A 191 10.43 -13.40 1.77
CA ALA A 191 9.56 -14.53 1.43
C ALA A 191 8.47 -14.12 0.42
N VAL A 192 7.87 -12.93 0.60
CA VAL A 192 6.89 -12.40 -0.36
C VAL A 192 7.55 -12.06 -1.69
N VAL A 193 8.67 -11.33 -1.68
CA VAL A 193 9.36 -10.93 -2.91
C VAL A 193 9.79 -12.15 -3.72
N GLU A 194 10.33 -13.17 -3.06
CA GLU A 194 10.73 -14.41 -3.70
C GLU A 194 9.54 -15.12 -4.35
N ARG A 195 8.37 -15.14 -3.71
CA ARG A 195 7.13 -15.64 -4.32
C ARG A 195 6.71 -14.83 -5.54
N LEU A 196 6.70 -13.49 -5.42
CA LEU A 196 6.37 -12.58 -6.52
C LEU A 196 7.24 -12.82 -7.76
N THR A 197 8.51 -13.18 -7.58
CA THR A 197 9.42 -13.46 -8.70
C THR A 197 9.01 -14.68 -9.54
N ARG A 198 8.18 -15.56 -8.98
CA ARG A 198 7.67 -16.78 -9.63
C ARG A 198 6.30 -16.58 -10.28
N ILE A 199 5.51 -15.61 -9.78
CA ILE A 199 4.09 -15.46 -10.16
C ILE A 199 3.80 -14.21 -10.99
N LEU A 200 4.63 -13.16 -10.90
CA LEU A 200 4.38 -11.93 -11.65
C LEU A 200 4.47 -12.17 -13.16
N PRO A 201 3.55 -11.61 -13.97
CA PRO A 201 3.60 -11.72 -15.41
C PRO A 201 4.91 -11.16 -15.99
N ILE A 202 5.35 -11.72 -17.11
CA ILE A 202 6.58 -11.28 -17.78
C ILE A 202 6.47 -9.80 -18.14
N GLY A 203 7.50 -9.03 -17.79
CA GLY A 203 7.57 -7.60 -18.06
C GLY A 203 6.92 -6.71 -17.00
N VAL A 204 6.14 -7.29 -16.08
CA VAL A 204 5.60 -6.56 -14.92
C VAL A 204 6.69 -6.42 -13.86
N LYS A 205 6.71 -5.27 -13.19
CA LYS A 205 7.60 -5.02 -12.05
C LYS A 205 6.82 -4.56 -10.83
N ALA A 206 7.40 -4.79 -9.66
CA ALA A 206 6.84 -4.41 -8.37
C ALA A 206 7.35 -3.04 -7.92
N HIS A 207 6.44 -2.26 -7.32
CA HIS A 207 6.77 -1.19 -6.38
C HIS A 207 6.48 -1.66 -4.96
N LEU A 208 7.48 -1.68 -4.08
CA LEU A 208 7.28 -2.13 -2.69
C LEU A 208 7.05 -0.93 -1.77
N PHE A 209 5.87 -0.87 -1.15
CA PHE A 209 5.46 0.29 -0.35
C PHE A 209 6.12 0.35 1.03
N GLY A 210 6.74 1.47 1.37
CA GLY A 210 7.22 1.74 2.73
C GLY A 210 8.34 0.81 3.22
N VAL A 211 9.11 0.22 2.30
CA VAL A 211 10.23 -0.66 2.63
C VAL A 211 11.31 0.09 3.38
N LYS A 212 11.85 -0.52 4.44
CA LYS A 212 12.98 0.03 5.18
C LYS A 212 14.28 -0.17 4.40
N GLY A 213 15.12 0.84 4.48
CA GLY A 213 16.39 0.88 3.77
C GLY A 213 17.38 -0.24 4.11
N ASP A 214 17.28 -0.87 5.27
CA ASP A 214 18.12 -2.00 5.68
C ASP A 214 17.76 -3.31 4.97
N ALA A 215 16.58 -3.37 4.33
CA ALA A 215 16.19 -4.48 3.47
C ALA A 215 16.86 -4.44 2.09
N LEU A 216 17.37 -3.28 1.65
CA LEU A 216 17.88 -3.07 0.29
C LEU A 216 18.94 -4.10 -0.15
N PRO A 217 19.99 -4.43 0.64
CA PRO A 217 20.99 -5.42 0.23
C PRO A 217 20.41 -6.82 -0.01
N TYR A 218 19.29 -7.16 0.62
CA TYR A 218 18.57 -8.43 0.43
C TYR A 218 17.60 -8.38 -0.75
N LEU A 219 17.19 -7.18 -1.19
CA LEU A 219 16.33 -6.98 -2.35
C LEU A 219 17.11 -6.93 -3.67
N THR A 220 18.38 -6.53 -3.64
CA THR A 220 19.23 -6.43 -4.84
C THR A 220 19.24 -7.69 -5.73
N PRO A 221 19.28 -8.93 -5.20
CA PRO A 221 19.14 -10.14 -6.02
C PRO A 221 17.86 -10.18 -6.87
N PHE A 222 16.81 -9.48 -6.44
CA PHE A 222 15.50 -9.44 -7.09
C PHE A 222 15.27 -8.16 -7.91
N ALA A 223 16.31 -7.33 -8.12
CA ALA A 223 16.19 -6.04 -8.80
C ALA A 223 15.65 -6.11 -10.25
N ARG A 224 15.64 -7.28 -10.89
CA ARG A 224 15.00 -7.45 -12.21
C ARG A 224 13.48 -7.39 -12.15
N TRP A 225 12.87 -7.76 -11.01
CA TRP A 225 11.41 -7.73 -10.79
C TRP A 225 10.95 -6.53 -9.97
N ILE A 226 11.85 -5.83 -9.29
CA ILE A 226 11.50 -4.68 -8.46
C ILE A 226 11.90 -3.41 -9.21
N ALA A 227 10.91 -2.59 -9.55
CA ALA A 227 11.13 -1.29 -10.16
C ALA A 227 11.61 -0.27 -9.12
N SER A 228 10.90 -0.18 -8.00
CA SER A 228 11.12 0.88 -7.03
C SER A 228 10.67 0.51 -5.61
N ILE A 229 11.23 1.19 -4.62
CA ILE A 229 10.69 1.23 -3.25
C ILE A 229 10.44 2.68 -2.84
N ASP A 230 9.54 2.92 -1.90
CA ASP A 230 9.42 4.23 -1.27
C ASP A 230 9.64 4.14 0.25
N SER A 231 9.97 5.29 0.85
CA SER A 231 9.89 5.42 2.30
C SER A 231 9.79 6.87 2.77
N GLN A 232 9.01 7.07 3.83
CA GLN A 232 9.02 8.25 4.69
C GLN A 232 9.79 7.97 6.01
N GLY A 233 10.63 6.93 6.07
CA GLY A 233 11.30 6.49 7.30
C GLY A 233 12.15 7.58 7.96
N TRP A 234 12.72 8.50 7.17
CA TRP A 234 13.46 9.67 7.66
C TRP A 234 12.61 10.58 8.58
N GLY A 235 11.28 10.61 8.41
CA GLY A 235 10.35 11.36 9.27
C GLY A 235 10.24 10.82 10.69
N VAL A 236 10.41 9.50 10.86
CA VAL A 236 10.52 8.89 12.19
C VAL A 236 11.87 9.27 12.82
N GLY A 237 12.96 9.17 12.06
CA GLY A 237 14.30 9.50 12.53
C GLY A 237 14.41 10.95 13.03
N VAL A 238 13.88 11.93 12.30
CA VAL A 238 13.91 13.33 12.74
C VAL A 238 13.05 13.58 13.97
N ARG A 239 11.89 12.90 14.11
CA ARG A 239 11.05 13.00 15.32
C ARG A 239 11.76 12.45 16.55
N GLN A 240 12.38 11.28 16.43
CA GLN A 240 13.17 10.67 17.50
C GLN A 240 14.36 11.54 17.88
N HIS A 241 15.07 12.10 16.88
CA HIS A 241 16.19 13.00 17.13
C HIS A 241 15.74 14.27 17.86
N ALA A 242 14.68 14.93 17.38
CA ALA A 242 14.14 16.14 17.99
C ALA A 242 13.69 15.90 19.45
N LEU A 243 13.01 14.78 19.70
CA LEU A 243 12.60 14.37 21.05
C LEU A 243 13.82 14.13 21.96
N LYS A 244 14.79 13.33 21.50
CA LYS A 244 16.00 13.00 22.27
C LYS A 244 16.80 14.24 22.69
N HIS A 245 16.89 15.23 21.81
CA HIS A 245 17.66 16.45 22.04
C HIS A 245 16.80 17.62 22.55
N ARG A 246 15.49 17.40 22.74
CA ARG A 246 14.51 18.41 23.19
C ARG A 246 14.53 19.68 22.35
N ILE A 247 14.66 19.52 21.03
CA ILE A 247 14.62 20.62 20.05
C ILE A 247 13.34 20.57 19.22
N ALA A 248 12.97 21.69 18.62
CA ALA A 248 11.85 21.71 17.68
C ALA A 248 12.19 20.93 16.39
N LYS A 249 11.24 20.13 15.90
CA LYS A 249 11.32 19.55 14.56
C LYS A 249 10.94 20.60 13.51
N THR A 250 11.93 21.34 13.01
CA THR A 250 11.74 22.28 11.90
C THR A 250 11.80 21.58 10.55
N ASP A 251 11.28 22.21 9.51
CA ASP A 251 11.38 21.70 8.14
C ASP A 251 12.82 21.72 7.61
N ALA A 252 13.65 22.65 8.06
CA ALA A 252 15.08 22.66 7.74
C ALA A 252 15.79 21.41 8.28
N LEU A 253 15.55 21.08 9.57
CA LEU A 253 16.10 19.87 10.17
C LEU A 253 15.57 18.61 9.48
N ALA A 254 14.27 18.59 9.14
CA ALA A 254 13.65 17.51 8.40
C ALA A 254 14.28 17.31 7.01
N ALA A 255 14.53 18.40 6.28
CA ALA A 255 15.18 18.36 4.96
C ALA A 255 16.60 17.78 5.03
N ASP A 256 17.37 18.11 6.06
CA ASP A 256 18.72 17.56 6.25
C ASP A 256 18.69 16.05 6.56
N PHE A 257 17.75 15.60 7.39
CA PHE A 257 17.55 14.17 7.63
C PHE A 257 17.11 13.43 6.38
N MET A 258 16.21 14.05 5.61
CA MET A 258 15.70 13.52 4.36
C MET A 258 16.80 13.34 3.32
N GLU A 259 17.65 14.35 3.11
CA GLU A 259 18.79 14.26 2.18
C GLU A 259 19.76 13.16 2.58
N ARG A 260 20.19 13.15 3.85
CA ARG A 260 21.13 12.12 4.33
C ARG A 260 20.54 10.73 4.13
N TRP A 261 19.28 10.55 4.50
CA TRP A 261 18.60 9.27 4.34
C TRP A 261 18.55 8.82 2.87
N TYR A 262 18.17 9.73 1.97
CA TYR A 262 18.06 9.42 0.54
C TYR A 262 19.42 9.01 -0.05
N ARG A 263 20.47 9.80 0.20
CA ARG A 263 21.83 9.48 -0.26
C ARG A 263 22.31 8.13 0.30
N THR A 264 22.04 7.85 1.58
CA THR A 264 22.37 6.54 2.18
C THR A 264 21.62 5.40 1.49
N GLN A 265 20.34 5.56 1.14
CA GLN A 265 19.59 4.50 0.46
C GLN A 265 20.11 4.27 -0.96
N CYS A 266 20.38 5.34 -1.70
CA CYS A 266 21.01 5.22 -3.02
C CYS A 266 22.36 4.48 -2.93
N ALA A 267 23.20 4.80 -1.94
CA ALA A 267 24.45 4.09 -1.72
C ALA A 267 24.24 2.59 -1.40
N ARG A 268 23.22 2.25 -0.60
CA ARG A 268 22.86 0.85 -0.28
C ARG A 268 22.44 0.04 -1.49
N THR A 269 21.88 0.65 -2.52
CA THR A 269 21.57 -0.08 -3.77
C THR A 269 22.82 -0.55 -4.52
N LEU A 270 23.99 0.01 -4.18
CA LEU A 270 25.29 -0.35 -4.75
C LEU A 270 26.08 -1.31 -3.86
N GLU A 271 25.56 -1.66 -2.67
CA GLU A 271 26.21 -2.62 -1.78
C GLU A 271 26.14 -4.05 -2.38
N PRO A 272 27.12 -4.91 -2.05
CA PRO A 272 27.09 -6.31 -2.46
C PRO A 272 25.78 -6.99 -2.03
N PRO A 273 25.14 -7.78 -2.93
CA PRO A 273 23.94 -8.50 -2.59
C PRO A 273 24.15 -9.45 -1.40
N ARG A 274 23.16 -9.52 -0.51
CA ARG A 274 23.14 -10.50 0.57
C ARG A 274 22.17 -11.62 0.21
N HIS A 275 22.67 -12.85 0.23
CA HIS A 275 21.88 -14.03 -0.05
C HIS A 275 21.30 -14.62 1.23
N MET A 276 20.13 -15.22 1.11
CA MET A 276 19.48 -16.00 2.16
C MET A 276 19.29 -17.42 1.69
N SER A 277 19.28 -18.36 2.64
CA SER A 277 18.73 -19.69 2.39
C SER A 277 17.22 -19.58 2.23
N GLU A 278 16.67 -20.24 1.21
CA GLU A 278 15.23 -20.31 0.97
C GLU A 278 14.52 -20.84 2.22
N ALA A 279 13.50 -20.13 2.68
CA ALA A 279 12.68 -20.59 3.79
C ALA A 279 11.73 -21.68 3.27
N ALA A 280 11.64 -22.81 3.98
CA ALA A 280 10.73 -23.89 3.60
C ALA A 280 9.27 -23.38 3.57
N SER A 281 8.53 -23.77 2.54
CA SER A 281 7.08 -23.51 2.45
C SER A 281 6.37 -24.20 3.63
N PRO A 282 5.57 -23.47 4.42
CA PRO A 282 4.81 -24.08 5.50
C PRO A 282 3.59 -24.84 4.96
N SER A 283 3.17 -25.87 5.71
CA SER A 283 1.86 -26.50 5.52
C SER A 283 0.76 -25.59 6.07
N PRO A 284 -0.40 -25.48 5.40
CA PRO A 284 -1.54 -24.74 5.95
C PRO A 284 -1.99 -25.35 7.28
N PRO A 285 -2.53 -24.53 8.22
CA PRO A 285 -3.13 -25.06 9.44
C PRO A 285 -4.28 -26.02 9.10
N PRO A 286 -4.48 -27.08 9.89
CA PRO A 286 -5.58 -28.00 9.65
C PRO A 286 -6.93 -27.26 9.77
N PRO A 287 -7.93 -27.61 8.93
CA PRO A 287 -9.26 -27.04 9.06
C PRO A 287 -9.86 -27.40 10.43
N THR A 288 -10.70 -26.51 10.94
CA THR A 288 -11.50 -26.79 12.15
C THR A 288 -12.50 -27.91 11.86
N ALA A 289 -12.78 -28.72 12.88
CA ALA A 289 -13.76 -29.80 12.82
C ALA A 289 -15.14 -29.37 13.35
N ASP A 290 -15.28 -28.14 13.86
CA ASP A 290 -16.56 -27.61 14.35
C ASP A 290 -17.46 -27.20 13.17
N PRO A 291 -18.64 -27.81 12.99
CA PRO A 291 -19.54 -27.49 11.89
C PRO A 291 -20.04 -26.03 11.90
N TRP A 292 -20.16 -25.40 13.07
CA TRP A 292 -20.53 -23.98 13.16
C TRP A 292 -19.41 -23.06 12.67
N GLU A 293 -18.17 -23.35 13.07
CA GLU A 293 -17.00 -22.59 12.59
C GLU A 293 -16.80 -22.79 11.07
N CYS A 294 -17.10 -23.98 10.54
CA CYS A 294 -17.13 -24.23 9.10
C CYS A 294 -18.20 -23.40 8.38
N ALA A 295 -19.42 -23.32 8.93
CA ALA A 295 -20.49 -22.49 8.36
C ALA A 295 -20.13 -21.00 8.38
N ILE A 296 -19.51 -20.51 9.46
CA ILE A 296 -19.00 -19.14 9.54
C ILE A 296 -17.89 -18.88 8.50
N ALA A 297 -16.95 -19.81 8.34
CA ALA A 297 -15.89 -19.68 7.34
C ALA A 297 -16.45 -19.69 5.91
N GLN A 298 -17.46 -20.52 5.64
CA GLN A 298 -18.15 -20.55 4.35
C GLN A 298 -18.90 -19.23 4.09
N ALA A 299 -19.71 -18.75 5.04
CA ALA A 299 -20.42 -17.47 4.93
C ALA A 299 -19.45 -16.31 4.62
N ARG A 300 -18.31 -16.27 5.32
CA ARG A 300 -17.24 -15.28 5.05
C ARG A 300 -16.66 -15.43 3.65
N GLY A 301 -16.47 -16.66 3.18
CA GLY A 301 -16.01 -16.95 1.82
C GLY A 301 -16.97 -16.46 0.74
N GLU A 302 -18.26 -16.75 0.91
CA GLU A 302 -19.33 -16.33 -0.01
C GLU A 302 -19.48 -14.80 -0.05
N ILE A 303 -19.50 -14.15 1.12
CA ILE A 303 -19.57 -12.68 1.22
C ILE A 303 -18.36 -12.03 0.53
N ARG A 304 -17.14 -12.55 0.73
CA ARG A 304 -15.96 -12.04 0.02
C ARG A 304 -16.07 -12.19 -1.49
N ALA A 305 -16.60 -13.31 -1.97
CA ALA A 305 -16.80 -13.51 -3.40
C ALA A 305 -17.76 -12.45 -3.99
N LEU A 306 -18.82 -12.09 -3.25
CA LEU A 306 -19.75 -11.02 -3.63
C LEU A 306 -19.10 -9.63 -3.61
N ILE A 307 -18.26 -9.33 -2.62
CA ILE A 307 -17.46 -8.09 -2.61
C ILE A 307 -16.55 -8.05 -3.83
N GLU A 308 -15.83 -9.15 -4.09
CA GLU A 308 -14.90 -9.22 -5.20
C GLU A 308 -15.62 -8.99 -6.53
N SER A 309 -16.82 -9.57 -6.73
CA SER A 309 -17.64 -9.41 -7.93
C SER A 309 -18.39 -8.07 -8.04
N ASP A 310 -18.29 -7.18 -7.04
CA ASP A 310 -19.04 -5.91 -6.97
C ASP A 310 -20.56 -6.11 -6.79
N ASP A 311 -21.00 -7.31 -6.38
CA ASP A 311 -22.40 -7.61 -6.08
C ASP A 311 -22.79 -7.17 -4.65
N LEU A 312 -21.79 -6.86 -3.82
CA LEU A 312 -21.95 -6.34 -2.46
C LEU A 312 -20.95 -5.23 -2.19
N ASP A 313 -21.41 -4.10 -1.64
CA ASP A 313 -20.53 -3.01 -1.26
C ASP A 313 -19.62 -3.45 -0.11
N HIS A 314 -18.31 -3.29 -0.32
CA HIS A 314 -17.29 -3.56 0.67
C HIS A 314 -17.55 -2.85 2.01
N ASP A 315 -18.13 -1.66 2.04
CA ASP A 315 -18.30 -0.87 3.27
C ASP A 315 -19.54 -1.29 4.11
N GLU A 316 -20.41 -2.17 3.60
CA GLU A 316 -21.71 -2.47 4.24
C GLU A 316 -21.73 -3.72 5.15
N ILE A 317 -20.65 -4.50 5.21
CA ILE A 317 -20.65 -5.79 5.93
C ILE A 317 -20.42 -5.62 7.44
N THR A 318 -21.33 -6.18 8.24
CA THR A 318 -21.23 -6.24 9.70
C THR A 318 -21.15 -7.68 10.21
N THR A 319 -20.59 -7.88 11.41
CA THR A 319 -20.49 -9.21 12.05
C THR A 319 -21.85 -9.91 12.17
N GLY A 320 -22.93 -9.16 12.44
CA GLY A 320 -24.27 -9.74 12.56
C GLY A 320 -24.82 -10.34 11.27
N TRP A 321 -24.42 -9.80 10.11
CA TRP A 321 -24.81 -10.34 8.80
C TRP A 321 -24.12 -11.69 8.51
N ILE A 322 -22.85 -11.80 8.88
CA ILE A 322 -22.07 -13.03 8.72
C ILE A 322 -22.66 -14.15 9.58
N GLU A 323 -23.01 -13.85 10.83
CA GLU A 323 -23.62 -14.84 11.74
C GLU A 323 -25.00 -15.30 11.26
N GLN A 324 -25.81 -14.40 10.69
CA GLN A 324 -27.09 -14.75 10.11
C GLN A 324 -26.93 -15.67 8.89
N TRP A 325 -26.04 -15.33 7.97
CA TRP A 325 -25.77 -16.16 6.78
C TRP A 325 -25.20 -17.53 7.16
N ALA A 326 -24.31 -17.57 8.16
CA ALA A 326 -23.79 -18.82 8.70
C ALA A 326 -24.88 -19.67 9.37
N ALA A 327 -25.85 -19.05 10.04
CA ALA A 327 -27.01 -19.76 10.61
C ALA A 327 -27.86 -20.43 9.53
N GLU A 328 -28.04 -19.78 8.38
CA GLU A 328 -28.73 -20.35 7.23
C GLU A 328 -27.95 -21.55 6.64
N ILE A 329 -26.65 -21.39 6.39
CA ILE A 329 -25.77 -22.49 5.91
C ILE A 329 -25.76 -23.67 6.89
N TYR A 330 -25.66 -23.40 8.19
CA TYR A 330 -25.64 -24.43 9.22
C TYR A 330 -26.97 -25.18 9.30
N ALA A 331 -28.10 -24.48 9.16
CA ALA A 331 -29.43 -25.08 9.16
C ALA A 331 -29.66 -25.97 7.92
N ASP A 332 -29.11 -25.60 6.76
CA ASP A 332 -29.23 -26.38 5.52
C ASP A 332 -28.32 -27.64 5.51
N ALA A 333 -27.27 -27.66 6.33
CA ALA A 333 -26.32 -28.77 6.45
C ALA A 333 -26.67 -29.81 7.53
N ALA A 334 -27.67 -29.52 8.38
CA ALA A 334 -28.13 -30.37 9.49
C ALA A 334 -29.30 -31.28 9.10
#